data_AF-A0A1V2Q0M6-F1
#
_entry.id   AF-A0A1V2Q0M6-F1
#
_cell.length_a   1.000
_cell.length_b   1.000
_cell.length_c   1.000
_cell.angle_alpha   90.00
_cell.angle_beta   90.00
_cell.angle_gamma   90.00
#
_symmetry.space_group_name_H-M   'P 1'
#
loop_
_entity.id
_entity.type
_entity.pdbx_description
1 polymer ?
#
loop_
_entity_poly.entity_id
_entity_poly.type
_entity_poly.pdbx_seq_one_letter_code
_entity_poly.pdbx_strand_id
1 'polypeptide(L)' 'MIVDAHHHVWDLAVRDQDWITDPPMGAIRRDFSVADLAAATDPLADSVVRTVLVQTVPVTSERGPRACDRRRPTRT' A
#
# COMPACT_ATOMS: atom_id res chain seq x y z
N MET A 1 -16.26 12.87 -9.15
CA MET A 1 -14.82 12.67 -8.86
C MET A 1 -14.70 11.40 -8.03
N ILE A 2 -13.99 10.39 -8.54
CA ILE A 2 -13.78 9.11 -7.85
C ILE A 2 -12.38 9.11 -7.24
N VAL A 3 -12.29 8.79 -5.95
CA VAL A 3 -11.03 8.68 -5.21
C VAL A 3 -10.92 7.27 -4.68
N ASP A 4 -9.83 6.58 -5.00
CA ASP A 4 -9.46 5.35 -4.34
C ASP A 4 -8.88 5.68 -2.97
N ALA A 5 -9.57 5.25 -1.92
CA ALA A 5 -9.21 5.58 -0.56
C ALA A 5 -8.01 4.78 -0.03
N HIS A 6 -7.55 3.74 -0.75
CA HIS A 6 -6.57 2.81 -0.22
C HIS A 6 -5.87 2.01 -1.32
N HIS A 7 -4.62 2.35 -1.64
CA HIS A 7 -3.72 1.49 -2.40
C HIS A 7 -2.37 1.28 -1.70
N HIS A 8 -1.65 0.25 -2.14
CA HIS A 8 -0.29 -0.07 -1.72
C HIS A 8 0.61 -0.14 -2.95
N VAL A 9 1.90 0.13 -2.76
CA VAL A 9 2.95 -0.13 -3.76
C VAL A 9 4.10 -0.86 -3.07
N TRP A 10 4.84 -1.67 -3.81
CA TRP A 10 6.03 -2.34 -3.30
C TRP A 10 7.00 -2.68 -4.43
N ASP A 11 8.28 -2.67 -4.06
CA ASP A 11 9.42 -3.11 -4.87
C ASP A 11 10.11 -4.22 -4.07
N LEU A 12 10.12 -5.44 -4.61
CA LEU A 12 10.65 -6.63 -3.96
C LEU A 12 12.18 -6.62 -3.88
N ALA A 13 12.86 -5.86 -4.72
CA ALA A 13 14.31 -5.64 -4.62
C ALA A 13 14.66 -4.69 -3.46
N VAL A 14 13.76 -3.77 -3.11
CA VAL A 14 13.91 -2.89 -1.94
C VAL A 14 13.59 -3.62 -0.64
N ARG A 15 12.45 -4.32 -0.60
CA ARG A 15 12.02 -5.05 0.60
C ARG A 15 11.07 -6.18 0.24
N ASP A 16 11.39 -7.38 0.71
CA ASP A 16 10.48 -8.51 0.58
C ASP A 16 9.18 -8.28 1.38
N GLN A 17 8.14 -8.99 0.96
CA GLN A 17 6.81 -8.95 1.54
C GLN A 17 6.47 -10.33 2.10
N ASP A 18 6.99 -10.64 3.29
CA ASP A 18 6.85 -11.95 3.95
C ASP A 18 5.39 -12.35 4.21
N TRP A 19 4.46 -11.40 4.15
CA TRP A 19 3.02 -11.63 4.24
C TRP A 19 2.40 -12.14 2.93
N ILE A 20 3.10 -12.05 1.79
CA ILE A 20 2.70 -12.63 0.51
C ILE A 20 3.13 -14.10 0.50
N THR A 21 2.26 -14.97 0.98
CA THR A 21 2.49 -16.41 1.05
C THR A 21 1.74 -17.15 -0.05
N ASP A 22 2.39 -18.13 -0.66
CA ASP A 22 1.77 -19.03 -1.62
C ASP A 22 1.43 -20.40 -1.03
N PRO A 23 0.31 -21.00 -1.45
CA PRO A 23 -0.87 -20.40 -2.11
C PRO A 23 -1.73 -19.57 -1.13
N PRO A 24 -2.56 -18.59 -1.56
CA PRO A 24 -3.01 -18.30 -2.94
C PRO A 24 -2.48 -16.99 -3.56
N MET A 25 -1.39 -16.40 -3.05
CA MET A 25 -1.05 -14.99 -3.31
C MET A 25 -0.03 -14.76 -4.46
N GLY A 26 0.31 -15.78 -5.24
CA GLY A 26 1.39 -15.73 -6.23
C GLY A 26 1.19 -14.68 -7.31
N ALA A 27 -0.06 -14.32 -7.65
CA ALA A 27 -0.37 -13.26 -8.61
C ALA A 27 0.16 -11.87 -8.18
N ILE A 28 0.29 -11.64 -6.88
CA ILE A 28 0.82 -10.39 -6.32
C ILE A 28 2.27 -10.51 -5.83
N ARG A 29 2.91 -11.69 -5.99
CA ARG A 29 4.34 -11.92 -5.69
C ARG A 29 5.25 -11.37 -6.80
N ARG A 30 5.07 -10.09 -7.12
CA ARG A 30 5.83 -9.30 -8.11
C ARG A 30 5.79 -7.84 -7.73
N ASP A 31 6.66 -7.00 -8.29
CA ASP A 31 6.61 -5.55 -8.05
C ASP A 31 5.27 -4.95 -8.45
N PHE A 32 4.86 -3.91 -7.74
CA PHE A 32 3.66 -3.13 -8.06
C PHE A 32 3.92 -1.65 -7.79
N SER A 33 3.99 -0.87 -8.87
CA SER A 33 4.34 0.54 -8.87
C SER A 33 3.13 1.46 -9.12
N VAL A 34 3.35 2.77 -8.98
CA VAL A 34 2.35 3.78 -9.36
C VAL A 34 2.02 3.73 -10.86
N ALA A 35 2.98 3.34 -11.70
CA ALA A 35 2.75 3.19 -13.13
C ALA A 35 1.83 2.00 -13.43
N ASP A 36 1.98 0.90 -12.69
CA ASP A 36 1.11 -0.27 -12.81
C ASP A 36 -0.33 0.07 -12.38
N LEU A 37 -0.49 0.88 -11.33
CA LEU A 37 -1.79 1.39 -10.92
C LEU A 37 -2.44 2.24 -12.02
N ALA A 38 -1.72 3.22 -12.57
CA ALA A 38 -2.22 4.08 -13.64
C ALA A 38 -2.64 3.26 -14.88
N ALA A 39 -1.80 2.30 -15.29
CA ALA A 39 -2.11 1.39 -16.40
C ALA A 39 -3.39 0.56 -16.15
N ALA A 40 -3.66 0.20 -14.89
CA ALA A 40 -4.86 -0.55 -14.51
C ALA A 40 -6.13 0.32 -14.42
N THR A 41 -6.02 1.60 -14.07
CA THR A 41 -7.18 2.47 -13.81
C THR A 41 -7.53 3.43 -14.94
N ASP A 42 -6.56 3.94 -15.68
CA ASP A 42 -6.75 4.97 -16.70
C ASP A 42 -7.70 4.55 -17.84
N PRO A 43 -7.70 3.28 -18.32
CA PRO A 43 -8.61 2.84 -19.38
C PRO A 43 -10.08 2.75 -18.96
N LEU A 44 -10.40 2.86 -17.67
CA LEU A 44 -11.76 2.68 -17.15
C LEU A 44 -12.60 3.94 -17.42
N ALA A 45 -13.84 3.76 -17.88
CA ALA A 45 -14.75 4.87 -18.18
C ALA A 45 -15.06 5.73 -16.93
N ASP A 46 -15.08 5.11 -15.75
CA ASP A 46 -15.23 5.75 -14.44
C ASP A 46 -13.90 5.67 -13.66
N SER A 47 -12.81 6.15 -14.27
CA SER A 47 -11.47 6.03 -13.69
C SER A 47 -11.31 6.78 -12.37
N VAL A 48 -10.47 6.21 -11.51
CA VAL A 48 -9.99 6.84 -10.28
C VAL A 48 -9.10 8.02 -10.67
N VAL A 49 -9.44 9.23 -10.22
CA VAL A 49 -8.64 10.43 -10.55
C VAL A 49 -7.60 10.79 -9.50
N ARG A 50 -7.73 10.21 -8.30
CA ARG A 50 -6.79 10.35 -7.17
C ARG A 50 -6.82 9.08 -6.33
N THR A 51 -5.71 8.75 -5.71
CA THR A 51 -5.63 7.63 -4.77
C THR A 51 -4.85 8.02 -3.52
N VAL A 52 -5.14 7.34 -2.40
CA VAL A 52 -4.41 7.48 -1.14
C VAL A 52 -3.42 6.32 -1.01
N LEU A 53 -2.13 6.65 -0.98
CA LEU A 53 -1.08 5.67 -0.71
C LEU A 53 -1.07 5.31 0.77
N VAL A 54 -1.30 4.04 1.04
CA VAL A 54 -1.17 3.44 2.36
C VAL A 54 0.07 2.56 2.34
N GLN A 55 0.87 2.66 3.38
CA GLN A 55 2.01 1.78 3.62
C GLN A 55 1.70 0.28 3.50
N THR A 56 2.71 -0.51 3.19
CA THR A 56 2.56 -1.94 2.90
C THR A 56 2.83 -2.79 4.14
N VAL A 57 3.79 -2.39 4.99
CA VAL A 57 4.09 -3.10 6.25
C VAL A 57 4.15 -2.15 7.45
N PRO A 58 4.05 -2.66 8.69
CA PRO A 58 4.00 -1.81 9.87
C PRO A 58 5.40 -1.43 10.39
N VAL A 59 6.29 -0.95 9.50
CA VAL A 59 7.61 -0.42 9.90
C VAL A 59 7.60 1.10 9.93
N THR A 60 8.42 1.68 10.80
CA THR A 60 8.51 3.14 10.97
C THR A 60 9.05 3.85 9.73
N SER A 61 9.92 3.20 8.95
CA SER A 61 10.44 3.75 7.71
C SER A 61 9.36 4.02 6.66
N GLU A 62 8.22 3.31 6.69
CA GLU A 62 7.09 3.53 5.77
C GLU A 62 6.03 4.51 6.30
N ARG A 63 5.94 4.70 7.63
CA ARG A 63 4.94 5.62 8.22
C ARG A 63 5.48 7.03 8.53
N GLY A 64 6.81 7.19 8.59
CA GLY A 64 7.47 8.40 9.09
C GLY A 64 7.36 8.58 10.62
N PRO A 65 8.07 9.56 11.19
CA PRO A 65 8.26 9.70 12.64
C PRO A 65 7.00 10.10 13.45
N ARG A 66 5.87 10.39 12.78
CA ARG A 66 4.64 10.90 13.43
C ARG A 66 3.48 9.90 13.43
N ALA A 67 3.67 8.68 12.95
CA ALA A 67 2.61 7.71 12.86
C ALA A 67 2.31 7.06 14.22
N CYS A 68 1.38 7.68 14.94
CA CYS A 68 0.67 7.15 16.12
C CYS A 68 1.56 6.30 17.05
N ASP A 69 2.31 6.97 17.93
CA ASP A 69 2.84 6.31 19.13
C ASP A 69 1.64 5.74 19.89
N ARG A 70 1.46 4.41 19.86
CA ARG A 70 0.38 3.71 20.58
C ARG A 70 0.51 3.83 22.10
N ARG A 71 1.45 4.62 22.62
CA ARG A 71 1.43 5.11 24.01
C ARG A 71 0.24 6.05 24.26
N ARG A 72 -0.95 5.46 24.34
CA ARG A 72 -2.06 6.04 25.08
C ARG A 72 -1.69 5.96 26.57
N PRO A 73 -1.98 6.99 27.39
CA PRO A 73 -1.65 6.97 28.81
C PRO A 73 -2.39 5.82 29.50
N THR A 74 -1.71 5.10 30.39
CA THR A 74 -2.35 4.25 31.39
C THR A 74 -3.36 5.11 32.15
N ARG A 75 -4.65 4.91 31.88
CA ARG A 75 -5.72 5.54 32.66
C ARG A 75 -5.85 4.72 33.95
N THR A 76 -5.40 5.29 35.05
CA THR A 76 -5.75 4.91 36.43
C THR A 76 -7.25 4.87 36.62
#